data_AF-A0A1H7KEV9-F1
#
_entry.id   AF-A0A1H7KEV9-F1
#
_cell.length_a   1.000
_cell.length_b   1.000
_cell.length_c   1.000
_cell.angle_alpha   90.00
_cell.angle_beta   90.00
_cell.angle_gamma   90.00
#
_symmetry.space_group_name_H-M   'P 1'
#
loop_
_entity.id
_entity.type
_entity.pdbx_description
1 polymer ?
#
loop_
_entity_poly.entity_id
_entity_poly.type
_entity_poly.pdbx_seq_one_letter_code
_entity_poly.pdbx_strand_id
1 'polypeptide(L)'
;MYEIAHRVLSLRTDPPRDVVVTLGVPYEEPTGEWSCPYRIDGLAGWEHERKVTGPDSLQALELALAVTRAALAGSHEAREGLLVWEEPPPGGRPQTVYVTLDRRHDVAYIAMKHEIAPGEALRRAAVEDVVLEFGESGRLLGLELLNAATLLPPELRV
;
A
#
# COMPACT_ATOMS: atom_id res chain seq x y z
N MET A 1 -7.09 -15.21 -4.19
CA MET A 1 -6.07 -14.13 -4.21
C MET A 1 -4.79 -14.53 -3.48
N TYR A 2 -3.60 -14.17 -4.00
CA TYR A 2 -2.34 -14.17 -3.23
C TYR A 2 -2.21 -12.80 -2.53
N GLU A 3 -2.05 -12.79 -1.21
CA GLU A 3 -2.05 -11.57 -0.40
C GLU A 3 -0.67 -10.90 -0.37
N ILE A 4 -0.63 -9.56 -0.44
CA ILE A 4 0.58 -8.76 -0.20
C ILE A 4 0.49 -7.84 1.01
N ALA A 5 -0.74 -7.52 1.45
CA ALA A 5 -0.97 -6.70 2.63
C ALA A 5 -2.35 -6.99 3.22
N HIS A 6 -2.46 -6.87 4.53
CA HIS A 6 -3.76 -6.73 5.19
C HIS A 6 -3.69 -5.69 6.31
N ARG A 7 -4.85 -5.20 6.72
CA ARG A 7 -5.03 -4.33 7.87
C ARG A 7 -6.30 -4.72 8.63
N VAL A 8 -6.18 -4.79 9.95
CA VAL A 8 -7.30 -5.03 10.85
C VAL A 8 -7.74 -3.70 11.46
N LEU A 9 -9.04 -3.45 11.51
CA LEU A 9 -9.69 -2.34 12.22
C LEU A 9 -10.67 -2.92 13.22
N SER A 10 -10.83 -2.27 14.38
CA SER A 10 -11.84 -2.68 15.35
C SER A 10 -13.18 -2.02 15.06
N LEU A 11 -14.24 -2.79 15.15
CA LEU A 11 -15.61 -2.32 15.14
C LEU A 11 -16.18 -2.33 16.56
N ARG A 12 -16.58 -1.15 17.06
CA ARG A 12 -17.15 -0.93 18.41
C ARG A 12 -18.59 -1.45 18.53
N THR A 13 -18.81 -2.73 18.25
CA THR A 13 -20.06 -3.42 18.55
C THR A 13 -19.98 -4.12 19.90
N ASP A 14 -21.11 -4.66 20.37
CA ASP A 14 -21.16 -5.57 21.52
C ASP A 14 -21.66 -6.95 21.04
N PRO A 15 -20.80 -7.98 20.94
CA PRO A 15 -19.36 -7.95 21.23
C PRO A 15 -18.55 -7.19 20.15
N PRO A 16 -17.32 -6.72 20.45
CA PRO A 16 -16.43 -6.12 19.46
C PRO A 16 -16.12 -7.09 18.32
N ARG A 17 -15.97 -6.56 17.11
CA ARG A 17 -15.68 -7.35 15.90
C ARG A 17 -14.54 -6.74 15.11
N ASP A 18 -13.88 -7.54 14.29
CA ASP A 18 -12.82 -7.07 13.42
C ASP A 18 -13.34 -6.79 12.01
N VAL A 19 -12.80 -5.74 11.40
CA VAL A 19 -12.89 -5.46 9.98
C VAL A 19 -11.51 -5.67 9.38
N VAL A 20 -11.39 -6.62 8.45
CA VAL A 20 -10.11 -6.99 7.83
C VAL A 20 -10.11 -6.55 6.38
N VAL A 21 -9.17 -5.69 6.03
CA VAL A 21 -8.94 -5.23 4.66
C VAL A 21 -7.73 -5.97 4.12
N THR A 22 -7.89 -6.69 3.02
CA THR A 22 -6.83 -7.45 2.37
C THR A 22 -6.59 -6.90 0.96
N LEU A 23 -5.32 -6.74 0.58
CA LEU A 23 -4.88 -6.43 -0.78
C LEU A 23 -4.06 -7.60 -1.31
N GLY A 24 -4.35 -7.99 -2.55
CA GLY A 24 -3.61 -9.03 -3.23
C GLY A 24 -2.57 -8.51 -4.20
N VAL A 25 -1.78 -9.44 -4.73
CA VAL A 25 -0.80 -9.17 -5.79
C VAL A 25 -1.54 -8.70 -7.05
N PRO A 26 -1.20 -7.53 -7.61
CA PRO A 26 -1.67 -7.15 -8.94
C PRO A 26 -1.24 -8.16 -9.99
N TYR A 27 -2.11 -8.46 -10.95
CA TYR A 27 -1.83 -9.40 -12.03
C TYR A 27 -2.35 -8.88 -13.36
N GLU A 28 -1.64 -9.21 -14.44
CA GLU A 28 -2.04 -8.88 -15.80
C GLU A 28 -3.21 -9.78 -16.23
N GLU A 29 -4.28 -9.18 -16.73
CA GLU A 29 -5.44 -9.85 -17.31
C GLU A 29 -5.16 -10.22 -18.78
N PRO A 30 -5.89 -11.19 -19.35
CA PRO A 30 -5.75 -11.54 -20.77
C PRO A 30 -5.99 -10.37 -21.74
N THR A 31 -6.65 -9.30 -21.30
CA THR A 31 -6.90 -8.09 -22.07
C THR A 31 -5.70 -7.14 -22.12
N GLY A 32 -4.63 -7.41 -21.36
CA GLY A 32 -3.44 -6.56 -21.22
C GLY A 32 -3.57 -5.47 -20.16
N GLU A 33 -4.74 -5.32 -19.54
CA GLU A 33 -4.93 -4.47 -18.37
C GLU A 33 -4.46 -5.20 -17.10
N TRP A 34 -4.24 -4.46 -16.02
CA TRP A 34 -3.85 -5.00 -14.74
C TRP A 34 -4.97 -4.95 -13.74
N SER A 35 -5.20 -6.05 -13.03
CA SER A 35 -6.17 -6.12 -11.94
C SER A 35 -5.47 -6.23 -10.60
N CYS A 36 -5.91 -5.44 -9.62
CA CYS A 36 -5.53 -5.61 -8.23
C CYS A 36 -6.73 -6.11 -7.42
N PRO A 37 -6.68 -7.35 -6.90
CA PRO A 37 -7.74 -7.89 -6.08
C PRO A 37 -7.66 -7.34 -4.65
N TYR A 38 -8.81 -7.16 -4.01
CA TYR A 38 -8.95 -6.73 -2.62
C TYR A 38 -10.19 -7.36 -1.97
N ARG A 39 -10.21 -7.40 -0.64
CA ARG A 39 -11.36 -7.90 0.14
C ARG A 39 -11.51 -7.07 1.41
N ILE A 40 -12.75 -6.88 1.86
CA ILE A 40 -13.05 -6.24 3.15
C ILE A 40 -14.02 -7.14 3.91
N ASP A 41 -13.50 -7.89 4.87
CA ASP A 41 -14.28 -8.78 5.72
C ASP A 41 -14.78 -8.02 6.95
N GLY A 42 -15.99 -8.32 7.43
CA GLY A 42 -16.56 -7.72 8.65
C GLY A 42 -17.38 -6.44 8.45
N LEU A 43 -17.55 -5.98 7.20
CA LEU A 43 -18.49 -4.90 6.84
C LEU A 43 -19.63 -5.44 5.99
N ALA A 44 -20.86 -5.10 6.37
CA ALA A 44 -22.06 -5.59 5.70
C ALA A 44 -22.07 -5.22 4.20
N GLY A 45 -22.11 -6.23 3.33
CA GLY A 45 -22.18 -6.05 1.87
C GLY A 45 -20.81 -5.95 1.18
N TRP A 46 -19.71 -6.08 1.94
CA TRP A 46 -18.35 -5.98 1.44
C TRP A 46 -17.54 -7.28 1.50
N GLU A 47 -18.12 -8.35 2.05
CA GLU A 47 -17.44 -9.62 2.41
C GLU A 47 -17.05 -10.51 1.20
N HIS A 48 -16.90 -9.92 0.02
CA HIS A 48 -16.56 -10.62 -1.21
C HIS A 48 -15.22 -10.12 -1.75
N GLU A 49 -14.47 -11.03 -2.36
CA GLU A 49 -13.31 -10.66 -3.17
C GLU A 49 -13.77 -9.78 -4.35
N ARG A 50 -13.14 -8.63 -4.48
CA ARG A 50 -13.37 -7.65 -5.55
C ARG A 50 -12.03 -7.37 -6.22
N LYS A 51 -12.07 -6.73 -7.38
CA LYS A 51 -10.87 -6.21 -8.04
C LYS A 51 -11.14 -4.85 -8.63
N VAL A 52 -10.09 -4.06 -8.76
CA VAL A 52 -10.06 -2.88 -9.60
C VAL A 52 -9.11 -3.14 -10.76
N THR A 53 -9.34 -2.49 -11.88
CA THR A 53 -8.53 -2.62 -13.09
C THR A 53 -7.89 -1.28 -13.42
N GLY A 54 -6.62 -1.31 -13.79
CA GLY A 54 -5.82 -0.17 -14.24
C GLY A 54 -5.00 -0.53 -15.48
N PRO A 55 -4.38 0.45 -16.14
CA PRO A 55 -3.52 0.25 -17.30
C PRO A 55 -2.23 -0.51 -16.92
N ASP A 56 -1.80 -0.41 -15.66
CA ASP A 56 -0.59 -1.04 -15.14
C ASP A 56 -0.77 -1.53 -13.69
N SER A 57 0.22 -2.29 -13.22
CA SER A 57 0.19 -2.95 -11.91
C SER A 57 0.20 -1.97 -10.73
N LEU A 58 0.86 -0.83 -10.88
CA LEU A 58 0.98 0.19 -9.84
C LEU A 58 -0.33 0.96 -9.72
N GLN A 59 -0.87 1.45 -10.84
CA GLN A 59 -2.14 2.15 -10.86
C GLN A 59 -3.29 1.24 -10.37
N ALA A 60 -3.28 -0.05 -10.72
CA ALA A 60 -4.25 -1.00 -10.19
C ALA A 60 -4.14 -1.12 -8.65
N LEU A 61 -2.92 -1.16 -8.09
CA LEU A 61 -2.69 -1.20 -6.65
C LEU A 61 -3.10 0.11 -5.94
N GLU A 62 -2.73 1.26 -6.50
CA GLU A 62 -3.12 2.57 -5.98
C GLU A 62 -4.64 2.74 -5.97
N LEU A 63 -5.30 2.30 -7.03
CA LEU A 63 -6.76 2.30 -7.11
C LEU A 63 -7.38 1.36 -6.08
N ALA A 64 -6.77 0.21 -5.80
CA ALA A 64 -7.25 -0.71 -4.77
C ALA A 64 -7.11 -0.08 -3.36
N LEU A 65 -6.00 0.62 -3.11
CA LEU A 65 -5.79 1.40 -1.88
C LEU A 65 -6.82 2.53 -1.75
N ALA A 66 -7.11 3.26 -2.84
CA ALA A 66 -8.08 4.34 -2.85
C ALA A 66 -9.52 3.81 -2.62
N VAL A 67 -9.91 2.75 -3.33
CA VAL A 67 -11.24 2.15 -3.23
C VAL A 67 -11.46 1.54 -1.84
N THR A 68 -10.48 0.85 -1.27
CA THR A 68 -10.61 0.32 0.10
C THR A 68 -10.76 1.43 1.13
N ARG A 69 -9.98 2.52 1.03
CA ARG A 69 -10.18 3.71 1.90
C ARG A 69 -11.56 4.33 1.73
N ALA A 70 -12.03 4.49 0.50
CA ALA A 70 -13.36 5.05 0.21
C ALA A 70 -14.48 4.14 0.73
N ALA A 71 -14.35 2.83 0.57
CA ALA A 71 -15.29 1.83 1.07
C ALA A 71 -15.40 1.88 2.59
N LEU A 72 -14.27 1.91 3.30
CA LEU A 72 -14.25 2.05 4.75
C LEU A 72 -14.90 3.36 5.20
N ALA A 73 -14.51 4.49 4.60
CA ALA A 73 -15.05 5.81 4.95
C ALA A 73 -16.54 5.97 4.62
N GLY A 74 -17.02 5.29 3.57
CA GLY A 74 -18.40 5.30 3.13
C GLY A 74 -19.31 4.27 3.80
N SER A 75 -18.75 3.36 4.61
CA SER A 75 -19.50 2.33 5.31
C SER A 75 -20.46 2.91 6.34
N HIS A 76 -21.53 2.17 6.67
CA HIS A 76 -22.47 2.60 7.71
C HIS A 76 -21.76 2.69 9.06
N GLU A 77 -20.93 1.70 9.35
CA GLU A 77 -20.11 1.58 10.55
C GLU A 77 -19.19 2.80 10.76
N ALA A 78 -18.59 3.33 9.70
CA ALA A 78 -17.77 4.54 9.80
C ALA A 78 -18.63 5.80 10.04
N ARG A 79 -19.79 5.90 9.40
CA ARG A 79 -20.72 7.03 9.60
C ARG A 79 -21.31 7.07 11.01
N GLU A 80 -21.52 5.91 11.62
CA GLU A 80 -21.93 5.77 13.01
C GLU A 80 -20.76 5.91 14.01
N GLY A 81 -19.54 6.15 13.53
CA GLY A 81 -18.35 6.31 14.39
C GLY A 81 -17.92 5.02 15.11
N LEU A 82 -18.34 3.86 14.61
CA LEU A 82 -18.06 2.55 15.21
C LEU A 82 -16.73 1.97 14.75
N LEU A 83 -16.24 2.36 13.57
CA LEU A 83 -14.95 1.95 13.03
C LEU A 83 -13.82 2.71 13.72
N VAL A 84 -12.95 1.96 14.37
CA VAL A 84 -11.75 2.46 15.03
C VAL A 84 -10.56 1.98 14.27
N TRP A 85 -9.72 2.93 13.86
CA TRP A 85 -8.34 2.62 13.55
C TRP A 85 -7.71 2.22 14.87
N GLU A 86 -7.43 0.93 15.07
CA GLU A 86 -6.51 0.58 16.16
C GLU A 86 -5.25 1.43 15.97
N GLU A 87 -4.74 1.96 17.08
CA GLU A 87 -3.35 2.36 17.12
C GLU A 87 -2.53 1.19 16.56
N PRO A 88 -1.48 1.45 15.76
CA PRO A 88 -0.68 0.38 15.19
C PRO A 88 -0.37 -0.64 16.30
N PRO A 89 -0.49 -1.95 16.02
CA PRO A 89 -0.39 -2.98 17.06
C PRO A 89 0.83 -2.70 17.92
N PRO A 90 0.83 -2.91 19.25
CA PRO A 90 1.97 -2.59 20.08
C PRO A 90 3.24 -3.23 19.49
N GLY A 91 4.08 -2.42 18.83
CA GLY A 91 5.17 -2.89 17.95
C GLY A 91 5.23 -2.27 16.55
N GLY A 92 4.13 -1.73 16.02
CA GLY A 92 4.10 -0.92 14.81
C GLY A 92 4.70 0.45 15.09
N ARG A 93 6.04 0.48 15.20
CA ARG A 93 6.79 1.72 15.34
C ARG A 93 6.51 2.60 14.11
N PRO A 94 6.28 3.91 14.28
CA PRO A 94 6.38 4.85 13.19
C PRO A 94 7.66 4.54 12.41
N GLN A 95 7.52 4.19 11.14
CA GLN A 95 8.68 3.94 10.30
C GLN A 95 9.18 5.29 9.82
N THR A 96 10.35 5.69 10.31
CA THR A 96 11.08 6.81 9.73
C THR A 96 11.57 6.37 8.36
N VAL A 97 11.08 7.03 7.33
CA VAL A 97 11.63 6.93 5.99
C VAL A 97 12.55 8.11 5.74
N TYR A 98 13.57 7.89 4.93
CA TYR A 98 14.55 8.89 4.55
C TYR A 98 14.40 9.15 3.07
N VAL A 99 14.12 10.40 2.71
CA VAL A 99 13.86 10.79 1.32
C VAL A 99 15.06 11.57 0.81
N THR A 100 15.64 11.11 -0.28
CA THR A 100 16.68 11.83 -1.03
C THR A 100 16.10 12.21 -2.38
N LEU A 101 16.11 13.49 -2.71
CA LEU A 101 15.56 14.01 -3.96
C LEU A 101 16.69 14.50 -4.88
N ASP A 102 16.79 13.93 -6.08
CA ASP A 102 17.62 14.43 -7.18
C ASP A 102 16.74 15.18 -8.19
N ARG A 103 16.62 16.49 -7.96
CA ARG A 103 15.83 17.38 -8.84
C ARG A 103 16.39 17.50 -10.25
N ARG A 104 17.67 17.20 -10.47
CA ARG A 104 18.30 17.31 -11.79
C ARG A 104 17.87 16.16 -12.71
N HIS A 105 17.68 14.99 -12.13
CA HIS A 105 17.30 13.78 -12.87
C HIS A 105 15.82 13.41 -12.69
N ASP A 106 15.06 14.18 -11.91
CA ASP A 106 13.67 13.91 -11.53
C ASP A 106 13.48 12.56 -10.80
N VAL A 107 14.44 12.24 -9.94
CA VAL A 107 14.48 10.97 -9.19
C VAL A 107 14.32 11.22 -7.70
N ALA A 108 13.56 10.37 -7.01
CA ALA A 108 13.49 10.36 -5.55
C ALA A 108 13.75 8.96 -5.01
N TYR A 109 14.58 8.87 -3.99
CA TYR A 109 14.85 7.63 -3.27
C TYR A 109 14.23 7.70 -1.88
N ILE A 110 13.39 6.72 -1.54
CA ILE A 110 12.75 6.58 -0.24
C ILE A 110 13.33 5.34 0.44
N ALA A 111 14.17 5.54 1.45
CA ALA A 111 14.81 4.48 2.21
C ALA A 111 14.04 4.19 3.51
N MET A 112 13.86 2.91 3.84
CA MET A 112 13.22 2.45 5.09
C MET A 112 14.17 2.52 6.30
N LYS A 113 15.42 2.96 6.09
CA LYS A 113 16.43 3.21 7.12
C LYS A 113 17.41 4.29 6.66
N HIS A 114 18.18 4.85 7.59
CA HIS A 114 19.02 6.03 7.33
C HIS A 114 20.09 5.79 6.27
N GLU A 115 20.63 4.57 6.22
CA GLU A 115 21.66 4.18 5.28
C GLU A 115 21.44 2.72 4.87
N ILE A 116 21.37 2.48 3.57
CA ILE A 116 21.38 1.14 2.97
C ILE A 116 22.80 0.89 2.49
N ALA A 117 23.47 -0.07 3.11
CA ALA A 117 24.86 -0.35 2.83
C ALA A 117 24.98 -0.99 1.43
N PRO A 118 26.11 -0.75 0.72
CA PRO A 118 26.37 -1.43 -0.55
C PRO A 118 26.21 -2.95 -0.41
N GLY A 119 25.38 -3.55 -1.27
CA GLY A 119 25.11 -4.98 -1.27
C GLY A 119 23.98 -5.45 -0.36
N GLU A 120 23.33 -4.59 0.42
CA GLU A 120 22.12 -4.99 1.18
C GLU A 120 20.88 -5.12 0.29
N ALA A 121 20.76 -4.28 -0.75
CA ALA A 121 19.72 -4.40 -1.75
C ALA A 121 20.08 -5.56 -2.71
N LEU A 122 19.66 -6.78 -2.33
CA LEU A 122 20.00 -8.00 -3.05
C LEU A 122 19.06 -8.29 -4.23
N ARG A 123 17.81 -7.80 -4.15
CA ARG A 123 16.81 -7.99 -5.20
C ARG A 123 16.16 -6.66 -5.56
N ARG A 124 15.98 -6.43 -6.86
CA ARG A 124 15.26 -5.28 -7.41
C ARG A 124 14.06 -5.74 -8.22
N ALA A 125 12.97 -5.01 -8.12
CA ALA A 125 11.81 -5.18 -8.99
C ALA A 125 11.43 -3.80 -9.53
N ALA A 126 11.45 -3.66 -10.85
CA ALA A 126 11.03 -2.43 -11.51
C ALA A 126 9.58 -2.58 -11.98
N VAL A 127 8.77 -1.57 -11.71
CA VAL A 127 7.40 -1.43 -12.15
C VAL A 127 7.23 0.03 -12.59
N GLU A 128 7.16 0.24 -13.90
CA GLU A 128 7.08 1.58 -14.49
C GLU A 128 8.19 2.53 -13.99
N ASP A 129 7.78 3.66 -13.42
CA ASP A 129 8.64 4.69 -12.84
C ASP A 129 9.03 4.39 -11.38
N VAL A 130 8.82 3.16 -10.89
CA VAL A 130 9.15 2.75 -9.52
C VAL A 130 10.06 1.52 -9.50
N VAL A 131 11.18 1.61 -8.79
CA VAL A 131 12.07 0.47 -8.51
C VAL A 131 12.01 0.15 -7.04
N LEU A 132 11.58 -1.06 -6.69
CA LEU A 132 11.57 -1.58 -5.33
C LEU A 132 12.87 -2.33 -5.04
N GLU A 133 13.51 -2.02 -3.93
CA GLU A 133 14.74 -2.67 -3.47
C GLU A 133 14.50 -3.50 -2.21
N PHE A 134 14.83 -4.80 -2.27
CA PHE A 134 14.59 -5.76 -1.21
C PHE A 134 15.91 -6.33 -0.67
N GLY A 135 15.94 -6.55 0.63
CA GLY A 135 17.01 -7.26 1.33
C GLY A 135 16.86 -8.77 1.29
N GLU A 136 17.80 -9.46 1.94
CA GLU A 136 17.93 -10.93 1.96
C GLU A 136 16.66 -11.66 2.42
N SER A 137 15.95 -11.11 3.39
CA SER A 137 14.71 -11.69 3.92
C SER A 137 13.46 -11.36 3.07
N GLY A 138 13.62 -10.75 1.89
CA GLY A 138 12.52 -10.23 1.09
C GLY A 138 11.87 -8.96 1.66
N ARG A 139 12.47 -8.36 2.71
CA ARG A 139 12.00 -7.09 3.28
C ARG A 139 12.33 -5.93 2.35
N LEU A 140 11.38 -5.01 2.15
CA LEU A 140 11.61 -3.76 1.44
C LEU A 140 12.62 -2.89 2.21
N LEU A 141 13.70 -2.50 1.55
CA LEU A 141 14.73 -1.62 2.09
C LEU A 141 14.58 -0.20 1.56
N GLY A 142 14.16 -0.04 0.31
CA GLY A 142 13.90 1.27 -0.27
C GLY A 142 13.12 1.16 -1.57
N LEU A 143 12.74 2.32 -2.10
CA LEU A 143 12.23 2.45 -3.44
C LEU A 143 12.79 3.70 -4.14
N GLU A 144 13.00 3.60 -5.43
CA GLU A 144 13.41 4.68 -6.31
C GLU A 144 12.22 5.06 -7.21
N LEU A 145 11.96 6.36 -7.33
CA LEU A 145 10.93 6.95 -8.18
C LEU A 145 11.64 7.67 -9.32
N LEU A 146 11.42 7.30 -10.57
CA LEU A 146 12.05 7.86 -11.77
C LEU A 146 11.29 9.07 -12.36
N ASN A 147 10.15 9.43 -11.76
CA ASN A 147 9.30 10.57 -12.09
C ASN A 147 8.82 11.23 -10.79
N ALA A 148 9.78 11.67 -9.98
CA ALA A 148 9.55 12.12 -8.62
C ALA A 148 8.62 13.34 -8.55
N ALA A 149 8.69 14.25 -9.52
CA ALA A 149 7.81 15.41 -9.60
C ALA A 149 6.32 15.03 -9.67
N THR A 150 6.01 13.86 -10.22
CA THR A 150 4.64 13.33 -10.30
C THR A 150 4.33 12.45 -9.10
N LEU A 151 5.22 11.50 -8.78
CA LEU A 151 4.95 10.41 -7.85
C LEU A 151 5.22 10.73 -6.38
N LEU A 152 6.18 11.60 -6.08
CA LEU A 152 6.51 11.94 -4.69
C LEU A 152 5.47 12.91 -4.13
N PRO A 153 4.83 12.64 -2.97
CA PRO A 153 3.91 13.59 -2.36
C PRO A 153 4.55 14.97 -2.16
N PRO A 154 3.82 16.09 -2.44
CA PRO A 154 4.37 17.44 -2.31
C PRO A 154 5.02 17.74 -0.96
N GLU A 155 4.48 17.17 0.12
CA GLU A 155 4.95 17.34 1.49
C GLU A 155 6.34 16.73 1.72
N LEU A 156 6.77 15.79 0.86
CA LEU A 156 8.06 15.11 0.93
C LEU A 156 9.11 15.68 -0.05
N ARG A 157 8.76 16.72 -0.82
CA ARG A 157 9.65 17.34 -1.83
C ARG A 157 10.57 18.44 -1.27
N VAL A 158 10.56 18.63 0.04
CA VAL A 158 11.28 19.70 0.78
C VAL A 158 12.78 19.69 0.51
#